data_AF-A0A7Y8ITW4-F1
#
_entry.id   AF-A0A7Y8ITW4-F1
#
_cell.length_a   1.000
_cell.length_b   1.000
_cell.length_c   1.000
_cell.angle_alpha   90.00
_cell.angle_beta   90.00
_cell.angle_gamma   90.00
#
_symmetry.space_group_name_H-M   'P 1'
#
loop_
_entity.id
_entity.type
_entity.pdbx_description
1 polymer ?
#
loop_
_entity_poly.entity_id
_entity_poly.type
_entity_poly.pdbx_seq_one_letter_code
_entity_poly.pdbx_strand_id
1 'polypeptide(L)' 'LSEWLICFQSFGFVLSVQPEKSQEVIQLFSEREIAASIIGGVTEQPMIILKNSLDSKLLFDFRKDKITGIGHRSKDFNE' A
#
# COMPACT_ATOMS: atom_id res chain seq x y z
N LEU A 1 15.87 8.46 -1.69
CA LEU A 1 14.48 8.97 -1.69
C LEU A 1 14.24 9.90 -2.88
N SER A 2 15.09 10.91 -3.12
CA SER A 2 15.03 11.78 -4.31
C SER A 2 15.00 10.99 -5.63
N GLU A 3 15.83 9.95 -5.74
CA GLU A 3 15.86 9.06 -6.90
C GLU A 3 14.51 8.37 -7.14
N TRP A 4 13.81 7.96 -6.09
CA TRP A 4 12.51 7.26 -6.20
C TRP A 4 11.40 8.17 -6.76
N LEU A 5 11.49 9.47 -6.51
CA LEU A 5 10.55 10.47 -7.02
C LEU A 5 10.70 10.73 -8.53
N ILE A 6 11.86 10.39 -9.11
CA ILE A 6 12.14 10.49 -10.55
C ILE A 6 12.14 9.12 -11.25
N CYS A 7 11.97 8.03 -10.49
CA CYS A 7 11.91 6.69 -11.04
C CYS A 7 10.65 6.51 -11.90
N PHE A 8 10.82 5.84 -13.04
CA PHE A 8 9.70 5.31 -13.80
C PHE A 8 8.89 4.36 -12.91
N GLN A 9 7.62 4.68 -12.69
CA GLN A 9 6.78 4.06 -11.66
C GLN A 9 6.51 2.57 -11.88
N SER A 10 6.90 1.99 -13.03
CA SER A 10 6.80 0.55 -13.28
C SER A 10 7.94 -0.28 -12.67
N PHE A 11 8.90 0.31 -11.96
CA PHE A 11 10.00 -0.42 -11.32
C PHE A 11 9.77 -0.72 -9.82
N GLY A 12 8.75 -0.11 -9.21
CA GLY A 12 8.40 -0.33 -7.81
C GLY A 12 7.22 -1.28 -7.66
N PHE A 13 7.36 -2.28 -6.79
CA PHE A 13 6.28 -3.21 -6.44
C PHE A 13 5.88 -3.03 -4.98
N VAL A 14 4.58 -3.16 -4.69
CA VAL A 14 4.06 -3.22 -3.33
C VAL A 14 3.46 -4.61 -3.12
N LEU A 15 3.86 -5.26 -2.03
CA LEU A 15 3.38 -6.59 -1.64
C LEU A 15 2.75 -6.53 -0.25
N SER A 16 1.68 -7.29 -0.06
CA SER A 16 1.12 -7.57 1.26
C SER A 16 1.46 -9.01 1.64
N VAL A 17 2.09 -9.18 2.80
CA VAL A 17 2.52 -10.48 3.31
C VAL A 17 2.07 -10.61 4.77
N GLN A 18 1.97 -11.85 5.26
CA GLN A 18 1.73 -12.07 6.68
C GLN A 18 2.89 -11.46 7.49
N PRO A 19 2.62 -10.74 8.61
CA PRO A 19 3.67 -10.05 9.37
C PRO A 19 4.86 -10.94 9.73
N GLU A 20 4.61 -12.17 10.16
CA GLU A 20 5.59 -13.20 10.53
C GLU A 20 6.47 -13.67 9.35
N LYS A 21 6.06 -13.40 8.10
CA LYS A 21 6.81 -13.75 6.88
C LYS A 21 7.58 -12.60 6.28
N SER A 22 7.44 -11.38 6.81
CA SER A 22 8.01 -10.17 6.20
C SER A 22 9.53 -10.25 6.01
N GLN A 23 10.26 -10.75 7.02
CA GLN A 23 11.73 -10.86 6.95
C GLN A 23 12.20 -11.96 5.99
N GLU A 24 11.49 -13.10 5.95
CA GLU A 24 11.77 -14.18 5.00
C GLU A 24 11.62 -13.68 3.55
N VAL A 25 10.55 -12.93 3.28
CA VAL A 25 10.33 -12.35 1.95
C VAL A 25 11.42 -11.33 1.61
N ILE A 26 11.78 -10.42 2.52
CA ILE A 26 12.87 -9.46 2.29
C ILE A 26 14.19 -10.18 1.98
N GLN A 27 14.47 -11.27 2.68
CA GLN A 27 15.66 -12.09 2.42
C GLN A 27 15.66 -12.67 0.99
N LEU A 28 14.53 -13.19 0.50
CA LEU A 28 14.40 -13.72 -0.87
C LEU A 28 14.63 -12.66 -1.97
N PHE A 29 14.27 -11.40 -1.70
CA PHE A 29 14.57 -10.27 -2.60
C PHE A 29 16.05 -9.89 -2.54
N SER A 30 16.64 -9.87 -1.34
CA SER A 30 18.07 -9.59 -1.11
C SER A 30 18.99 -10.60 -1.82
N GLU A 31 18.63 -11.88 -1.82
CA GLU A 31 19.33 -12.94 -2.57
C GLU A 31 19.42 -12.69 -4.09
N ARG A 32 18.54 -11.83 -4.62
CA ARG A 32 18.51 -11.41 -6.03
C ARG A 32 18.98 -9.98 -6.23
N GLU A 33 19.61 -9.38 -5.22
CA GLU A 33 20.06 -7.99 -5.21
C GLU A 33 18.92 -6.98 -5.41
N ILE A 34 17.69 -7.35 -5.02
CA ILE A 34 16.52 -6.47 -5.10
C ILE A 34 16.26 -5.85 -3.73
N ALA A 35 16.23 -4.52 -3.67
CA ALA A 35 15.92 -3.79 -2.45
C ALA A 35 14.45 -3.95 -2.07
N ALA A 36 14.19 -4.38 -0.83
CA ALA A 36 12.86 -4.49 -0.24
C ALA A 36 12.86 -3.97 1.19
N SER A 37 11.74 -3.42 1.64
CA SER A 37 11.57 -2.90 3.00
C SER A 37 10.11 -2.95 3.43
N ILE A 38 9.88 -3.03 4.75
CA ILE A 38 8.54 -2.87 5.33
C ILE A 38 8.22 -1.37 5.36
N ILE A 39 7.24 -0.96 4.56
CA ILE A 39 6.83 0.46 4.43
C ILE A 39 5.50 0.79 5.13
N GLY A 40 4.85 -0.20 5.75
CA GLY A 40 3.57 -0.02 6.42
C GLY A 40 2.91 -1.33 6.82
N GLY A 41 1.62 -1.25 7.18
CA GLY A 41 0.78 -2.39 7.52
C GLY A 41 -0.63 -2.22 6.99
N VAL A 42 -1.28 -3.34 6.67
CA VAL A 42 -2.69 -3.38 6.28
C VAL A 42 -3.55 -3.43 7.53
N THR A 43 -4.59 -2.62 7.58
CA THR A 43 -5.59 -2.62 8.65
C THR A 43 -6.98 -2.82 8.08
N GLU A 44 -7.96 -3.03 8.95
CA GLU A 44 -9.37 -3.18 8.54
C GLU A 44 -10.01 -1.85 8.10
N GLN A 45 -9.34 -0.71 8.31
CA GLN A 45 -9.91 0.58 7.98
C GLN A 45 -9.83 0.83 6.47
N PRO A 46 -10.92 1.31 5.83
CA PRO A 46 -10.94 1.65 4.41
C PRO A 46 -10.27 3.02 4.16
N MET A 47 -9.05 3.19 4.67
CA MET A 47 -8.29 4.44 4.61
C MET A 47 -6.82 4.16 4.29
N ILE A 48 -6.20 5.06 3.55
CA ILE A 48 -4.74 5.10 3.37
C ILE A 48 -4.20 6.29 4.15
N ILE A 49 -3.31 6.01 5.09
CA ILE A 49 -2.70 7.00 5.96
C ILE A 49 -1.19 6.99 5.72
N LEU A 50 -0.63 8.14 5.37
CA LEU A 50 0.81 8.34 5.28
C LEU A 50 1.34 8.81 6.64
N LYS A 51 2.39 8.17 7.11
CA LYS A 51 3.07 8.52 8.37
C LYS A 51 4.53 8.84 8.09
N ASN A 52 5.03 9.89 8.73
CA ASN A 52 6.46 10.11 8.93
C ASN A 52 6.74 10.11 10.44
N SER A 53 7.96 10.45 10.86
CA SER A 53 8.35 10.42 12.28
C SER A 53 7.61 11.42 13.17
N LEU A 54 6.98 12.46 12.60
CA LEU A 54 6.40 13.58 13.34
C LEU A 54 4.90 13.80 13.05
N ASP A 55 4.38 13.27 11.94
CA ASP A 55 3.05 13.58 11.43
C ASP A 55 2.40 12.38 10.73
N SER A 56 1.08 12.42 10.68
CA SER A 56 0.22 11.44 10.04
C SER A 56 -0.85 12.18 9.23
N LYS A 57 -0.97 11.87 7.94
CA LYS A 57 -1.97 12.46 7.05
C LYS A 57 -2.82 11.39 6.39
N LEU A 58 -4.12 11.65 6.35
CA LEU A 58 -5.04 10.88 5.52
C LEU A 58 -4.76 11.20 4.05
N LEU A 59 -4.38 10.18 3.28
CA LEU A 59 -4.20 10.29 1.83
C LEU A 59 -5.52 10.02 1.11
N PHE A 60 -6.20 8.93 1.49
CA PHE A 60 -7.49 8.55 0.91
C PHE A 60 -8.43 7.98 1.97
N ASP A 61 -9.69 8.36 1.91
CA ASP A 61 -10.81 7.76 2.62
C ASP A 61 -11.74 7.10 1.60
N PHE A 62 -11.65 5.78 1.45
CA PHE A 62 -12.41 5.03 0.45
C PHE A 62 -13.92 5.01 0.69
N ARG A 63 -14.40 5.53 1.83
CA ARG A 63 -15.84 5.74 2.06
C ARG A 63 -16.38 6.95 1.29
N LYS A 64 -15.49 7.86 0.87
CA LYS A 64 -15.83 9.14 0.25
C LYS A 64 -15.14 9.33 -1.10
N ASP A 65 -13.87 8.94 -1.18
CA ASP A 65 -13.01 9.19 -2.33
C ASP A 65 -13.17 8.10 -3.40
N LYS A 66 -13.40 8.51 -4.65
CA LYS A 66 -13.41 7.63 -5.82
C LYS A 66 -12.07 7.76 -6.55
N ILE A 67 -11.22 6.73 -6.43
CA ILE A 67 -9.86 6.79 -7.00
C ILE A 67 -9.82 6.32 -8.45
N THR A 68 -10.32 5.11 -8.73
CA THR A 68 -10.21 4.47 -10.05
C THR A 68 -11.48 4.62 -10.90
N GLY A 69 -12.55 5.17 -10.33
CA GLY A 69 -13.89 5.16 -10.94
C GLY A 69 -14.57 3.77 -10.95
N ILE A 70 -13.86 2.72 -10.54
CA ILE A 70 -14.38 1.36 -10.39
C ILE A 70 -14.95 1.25 -8.97
N GLY A 71 -16.25 0.98 -8.87
CA GLY A 71 -16.93 0.79 -7.59
C GLY A 71 -17.81 -0.45 -7.63
N HIS A 72 -17.95 -1.12 -6.49
CA HIS A 72 -18.98 -2.14 -6.33
C HIS A 72 -20.34 -1.45 -6.28
N ARG A 73 -21.21 -1.74 -7.26
CA ARG A 73 -22.63 -1.41 -7.12
C ARG A 73 -23.20 -2.37 -6.08
N SER A 74 -23.57 -1.87 -4.91
CA SER A 74 -24.53 -2.60 -4.09
C SER A 74 -25.78 -2.78 -4.94
N LYS A 75 -26.24 -4.03 -5.11
CA LYS A 75 -27.63 -4.24 -5.47
C LYS A 75 -28.41 -3.80 -4.24
N ASP A 76 -29.05 -2.66 -4.30
CA ASP A 76 -30.07 -2.31 -3.33
C ASP A 76 -31.15 -3.39 -3.45
N PHE A 77 -31.18 -4.33 -2.50
CA PHE A 77 -32.30 -5.24 -2.31
C PHE A 77 -33.44 -4.40 -1.72
N ASN A 78 -34.22 -3.77 -2.60
CA ASN A 78 -35.57 -3.35 -2.27
C ASN A 78 -36.49 -4.53 -2.54
N GLU A 79 -36.99 -5.16 -1.49
CA GLU A 79 -38.32 -5.80 -1.46
C GLU A 79 -39.28 -4.89 -0.66
#